data_AF-T0RMG7-F1
#
_entry.id   AF-T0RMG7-F1
#
_cell.length_a   1.000
_cell.length_b   1.000
_cell.length_c   1.000
_cell.angle_alpha   90.00
_cell.angle_beta   90.00
_cell.angle_gamma   90.00
#
_symmetry.space_group_name_H-M   'P 1'
#
loop_
_entity.id
_entity.type
_entity.pdbx_description
1 polymer ?
#
loop_
_entity_poly.entity_id
_entity_poly.type
_entity_poly.pdbx_seq_one_letter_code
_entity_poly.pdbx_strand_id
1 'polypeptide(L)'
;MSQSDMATMAVAETEKRGAGDAGAEGRADVRVHPLVLMNLCDHWTRAHAGAKQVMGALFGIQKGRNIEVMDSFELPTPAELQSADSPATLKTFLTERTEQFAKVFPGFEFLGWYAVQDKIQPSDLATHRMLMEFNESPLFLVLDPTPPPATKGEHVKLKLPLSLYESELHMLNNTPTMLFVKTQFKVHTTESEGIALDHISKVAPGGAATESSLHGGLGSMRDAILMLDKQLGVLRAYLEATKRGDIPVDHALLRQVASICQQLPAMRSDLFASTFSQEYNDTLLVTYLATITKGITCTNAVLDKFAMTQDRQHPRGPML
;
A
#
# COMPACT_ATOMS: atom_id res chain seq x y z
N MET A 1 25.05 25.81 -21.69
CA MET A 1 23.73 25.14 -21.75
C MET A 1 22.80 25.86 -20.80
N SER A 2 21.58 26.19 -21.23
CA SER A 2 20.58 26.80 -20.37
C SER A 2 20.14 25.80 -19.28
N GLN A 3 19.66 26.27 -18.13
CA GLN A 3 19.10 25.40 -17.08
C GLN A 3 17.93 24.54 -17.60
N SER A 4 17.19 25.05 -18.60
CA SER A 4 16.12 24.32 -19.30
C SER A 4 16.66 23.09 -20.04
N ASP A 5 17.77 23.23 -20.76
CA ASP A 5 18.34 22.15 -21.58
C ASP A 5 18.87 21.01 -20.71
N MET A 6 19.44 21.33 -19.55
CA MET A 6 19.91 20.35 -18.58
C MET A 6 18.76 19.56 -17.93
N ALA A 7 17.64 20.21 -17.63
CA ALA A 7 16.48 19.53 -17.06
C ALA A 7 15.85 18.56 -18.07
N THR A 8 15.76 18.95 -19.35
CA THR A 8 15.29 18.05 -20.42
C THR A 8 16.21 16.85 -20.63
N MET A 9 17.53 17.03 -20.56
CA MET A 9 18.48 15.91 -20.64
C MET A 9 18.39 14.96 -19.43
N ALA A 10 18.22 15.48 -18.22
CA ALA A 10 18.06 14.67 -17.01
C ALA A 10 16.79 13.82 -17.04
N VAL A 11 15.68 14.36 -17.56
CA VAL A 11 14.43 13.62 -17.75
C VAL A 11 14.60 12.50 -18.79
N ALA A 12 15.26 12.80 -19.92
CA ALA A 12 15.50 11.79 -20.97
C ALA A 12 16.39 10.64 -20.48
N GLU A 13 17.37 10.92 -19.62
CA GLU A 13 18.24 9.88 -19.07
C GLU A 13 17.59 9.10 -17.92
N THR A 14 16.68 9.73 -17.18
CA THR A 14 15.79 9.06 -16.22
C THR A 14 14.93 8.00 -16.91
N GLU A 15 14.29 8.34 -18.04
CA GLU A 15 13.51 7.37 -18.83
C GLU A 15 14.39 6.21 -19.34
N LYS A 16 15.62 6.52 -19.80
CA LYS A 16 16.55 5.52 -20.34
C LYS A 16 17.07 4.56 -19.27
N ARG A 17 17.30 5.04 -18.04
CA ARG A 17 17.77 4.22 -16.91
C ARG A 17 16.64 3.49 -16.19
N GLY A 18 15.39 3.95 -16.29
CA GLY A 18 14.22 3.22 -15.81
C GLY A 18 14.01 1.85 -16.48
N ALA A 19 14.66 1.59 -17.62
CA ALA A 19 14.67 0.31 -18.33
C ALA A 19 15.86 -0.61 -17.97
N GLY A 20 16.87 -0.09 -17.26
CA GLY A 20 18.00 -0.87 -16.75
C GLY A 20 17.68 -1.43 -15.36
N ASP A 21 18.00 -2.70 -15.15
CA ASP A 21 17.80 -3.42 -13.90
C ASP A 21 18.27 -2.61 -12.68
N ALA A 22 17.45 -2.62 -11.64
CA ALA A 22 17.58 -1.84 -10.41
C ALA A 22 18.66 -2.45 -9.49
N GLY A 23 19.91 -2.41 -9.93
CA GLY A 23 21.07 -2.87 -9.17
C GLY A 23 21.77 -1.71 -8.46
N ALA A 24 21.26 -1.29 -7.30
CA ALA A 24 22.02 -0.46 -6.35
C ALA A 24 21.75 -0.94 -4.92
N GLU A 25 22.72 -1.67 -4.37
CA GLU A 25 22.73 -2.10 -2.97
C GLU A 25 22.84 -0.86 -2.06
N GLY A 26 21.82 -0.59 -1.25
CA GLY A 26 21.78 0.56 -0.33
C GLY A 26 20.42 1.28 -0.21
N ARG A 27 19.44 0.87 -1.00
CA ARG A 27 18.14 1.54 -1.14
C ARG A 27 17.25 1.49 0.11
N ALA A 28 16.44 2.54 0.32
CA ALA A 28 15.46 2.59 1.41
C ALA A 28 14.32 1.56 1.23
N ASP A 29 13.86 0.94 2.33
CA ASP A 29 12.65 0.09 2.34
C ASP A 29 11.45 1.02 2.46
N VAL A 30 10.84 1.34 1.31
CA VAL A 30 9.69 2.24 1.27
C VAL A 30 8.38 1.45 1.32
N ARG A 31 7.54 1.82 2.29
CA ARG A 31 6.20 1.26 2.51
C ARG A 31 5.18 2.36 2.33
N VAL A 32 4.19 2.13 1.47
CA VAL A 32 3.12 3.09 1.20
C VAL A 32 1.80 2.52 1.71
N HIS A 33 1.10 3.30 2.52
CA HIS A 33 -0.21 2.92 3.04
C HIS A 33 -1.32 3.14 2.00
N PRO A 34 -2.37 2.29 1.98
CA PRO A 34 -3.50 2.45 1.06
C PRO A 34 -4.20 3.80 1.18
N LEU A 35 -4.23 4.40 2.37
CA LEU A 35 -4.85 5.70 2.59
C LEU A 35 -4.26 6.79 1.67
N VAL A 36 -2.93 6.80 1.50
CA VAL A 36 -2.23 7.71 0.59
C VAL A 36 -2.72 7.54 -0.84
N LEU A 37 -2.93 6.29 -1.26
CA LEU A 37 -3.41 5.98 -2.61
C LEU A 37 -4.85 6.42 -2.81
N MET A 38 -5.69 6.23 -1.79
CA MET A 38 -7.08 6.68 -1.81
C MET A 38 -7.17 8.21 -1.87
N ASN A 39 -6.39 8.92 -1.04
CA ASN A 39 -6.31 10.38 -1.02
C ASN A 39 -5.82 10.93 -2.37
N LEU A 40 -4.80 10.30 -2.97
CA LEU A 40 -4.29 10.66 -4.28
C LEU A 40 -5.35 10.47 -5.38
N CYS A 41 -6.02 9.32 -5.42
CA CYS A 41 -7.08 9.03 -6.39
C CYS A 41 -8.29 9.98 -6.24
N ASP A 42 -8.67 10.29 -5.00
CA ASP A 42 -9.73 11.23 -4.67
C ASP A 42 -9.36 12.67 -5.11
N HIS A 43 -8.14 13.11 -4.80
CA HIS A 43 -7.61 14.40 -5.27
C HIS A 43 -7.60 14.49 -6.80
N TRP A 44 -7.11 13.44 -7.48
CA TRP A 44 -7.16 13.35 -8.95
C TRP A 44 -8.59 13.46 -9.48
N THR A 45 -9.53 12.72 -8.90
CA THR A 45 -10.93 12.69 -9.36
C THR A 45 -11.59 14.07 -9.23
N ARG A 46 -11.34 14.80 -8.13
CA ARG A 46 -11.81 16.18 -7.95
C ARG A 46 -11.17 17.15 -8.95
N ALA A 47 -9.85 17.07 -9.11
CA ALA A 47 -9.09 17.99 -9.94
C ALA A 47 -9.31 17.74 -11.45
N HIS A 48 -9.57 16.50 -11.84
CA HIS A 48 -9.86 16.12 -13.23
C HIS A 48 -11.12 16.84 -13.75
N ALA A 49 -12.12 17.05 -12.91
CA ALA A 49 -13.30 17.85 -13.27
C ALA A 49 -12.96 19.32 -13.62
N GLY A 50 -11.81 19.82 -13.16
CA GLY A 50 -11.31 21.17 -13.43
C GLY A 50 -10.09 21.25 -14.35
N ALA A 51 -9.63 20.13 -14.94
CA ALA A 51 -8.41 20.05 -15.76
C ALA A 51 -7.15 20.65 -15.09
N LYS A 52 -7.03 20.50 -13.77
CA LYS A 52 -5.90 21.03 -12.99
C LYS A 52 -4.79 20.01 -12.87
N GLN A 53 -3.54 20.49 -12.83
CA GLN A 53 -2.41 19.66 -12.41
C GLN A 53 -2.60 19.26 -10.94
N VAL A 54 -2.17 18.06 -10.58
CA VAL A 54 -2.37 17.50 -9.24
C VAL A 54 -1.03 17.24 -8.60
N MET A 55 -0.81 17.89 -7.47
CA MET A 55 0.40 17.75 -6.65
C MET A 55 0.00 17.65 -5.18
N GLY A 56 0.71 16.85 -4.39
CA GLY A 56 0.53 16.85 -2.95
C GLY A 56 1.76 16.39 -2.19
N ALA A 57 1.73 16.60 -0.88
CA ALA A 57 2.80 16.22 0.02
C ALA A 57 2.52 14.83 0.61
N LEU A 58 3.59 14.09 0.87
CA LEU A 58 3.60 12.77 1.49
C LEU A 58 4.19 12.88 2.90
N PHE A 59 3.50 12.32 3.86
CA PHE A 59 3.86 12.35 5.28
C PHE A 59 3.86 10.95 5.88
N GLY A 60 4.67 10.80 6.92
CA GLY A 60 4.74 9.56 7.67
C GLY A 60 5.98 9.53 8.55
N ILE A 61 6.55 8.35 8.73
CA ILE A 61 7.61 8.12 9.70
C ILE A 61 8.82 7.53 8.99
N GLN A 62 10.00 8.13 9.20
CA GLN A 62 11.28 7.55 8.79
C GLN A 62 12.02 6.98 10.02
N LYS A 63 12.36 5.70 9.97
CA LYS A 63 13.24 5.03 10.96
C LYS A 63 14.47 4.49 10.25
N GLY A 64 15.49 5.33 10.14
CA GLY A 64 16.71 5.02 9.40
C GLY A 64 16.42 4.85 7.91
N ARG A 65 16.54 3.61 7.41
CA ARG A 65 16.26 3.27 6.00
C ARG A 65 14.84 2.75 5.76
N ASN A 66 14.04 2.59 6.80
CA ASN A 66 12.64 2.19 6.67
C ASN A 66 11.80 3.46 6.60
N ILE A 67 11.13 3.68 5.48
CA ILE A 67 10.28 4.85 5.25
C ILE A 67 8.83 4.34 5.15
N GLU A 68 7.98 4.80 6.06
CA GLU A 68 6.56 4.46 6.07
C GLU A 68 5.75 5.71 5.70
N VAL A 69 5.22 5.74 4.48
CA VAL A 69 4.37 6.81 3.96
C VAL A 69 2.92 6.49 4.34
N MET A 70 2.40 7.22 5.32
CA MET A 70 1.14 6.90 5.99
C MET A 70 -0.02 7.80 5.56
N ASP A 71 0.26 9.07 5.27
CA ASP A 71 -0.75 10.05 4.93
C ASP A 71 -0.24 11.03 3.86
N SER A 72 -1.16 11.80 3.29
CA SER A 72 -0.86 12.76 2.24
C SER A 72 -1.89 13.87 2.19
N PHE A 73 -1.47 15.08 1.81
CA PHE A 73 -2.38 16.20 1.59
C PHE A 73 -2.07 16.94 0.28
N GLU A 74 -3.03 17.72 -0.18
CA GLU A 74 -2.96 18.46 -1.44
C GLU A 74 -2.04 19.68 -1.33
N LEU A 75 -1.17 19.88 -2.33
CA LEU A 75 -0.34 21.07 -2.46
C LEU A 75 -0.92 21.98 -3.54
N PRO A 76 -0.99 23.30 -3.29
CA PRO A 76 -1.46 24.24 -4.29
C PRO A 76 -0.49 24.25 -5.48
N THR A 77 -1.04 24.20 -6.69
CA THR A 77 -0.20 24.21 -7.89
C THR A 77 0.34 25.60 -8.20
N PRO A 78 1.47 25.71 -8.93
CA PRO A 78 2.00 27.01 -9.36
C PRO A 78 0.98 27.86 -10.14
N ALA A 79 0.07 27.23 -10.89
CA ALA A 79 -1.00 27.90 -11.61
C ALA A 79 -2.08 28.52 -10.70
N GLU A 80 -2.31 27.94 -9.52
CA GLU A 80 -3.26 28.45 -8.53
C GLU A 80 -2.67 29.57 -7.68
N LEU A 81 -1.34 29.57 -7.51
CA LEU A 81 -0.64 30.54 -6.67
C LEU A 81 -0.49 31.92 -7.32
N GLN A 82 -0.85 32.11 -8.60
CA GLN A 82 -0.99 33.36 -9.41
C GLN A 82 -0.01 34.53 -9.14
N SER A 83 1.13 34.29 -8.51
CA SER A 83 2.06 35.33 -8.05
C SER A 83 3.50 34.97 -8.42
N ALA A 84 4.33 35.98 -8.64
CA ALA A 84 5.77 35.83 -8.85
C ALA A 84 6.47 35.18 -7.63
N ASP A 85 5.80 35.14 -6.47
CA ASP A 85 6.25 34.54 -5.20
C ASP A 85 5.71 33.13 -4.95
N SER A 86 5.14 32.46 -5.97
CA SER A 86 4.69 31.07 -5.92
C SER A 86 5.59 30.10 -5.12
N PRO A 87 6.94 30.11 -5.26
CA PRO A 87 7.79 29.21 -4.47
C PRO A 87 7.83 29.57 -2.97
N ALA A 88 7.80 30.85 -2.60
CA ALA A 88 7.80 31.28 -1.21
C ALA A 88 6.45 30.97 -0.54
N THR A 89 5.35 31.17 -1.26
CA THR A 89 4.01 30.85 -0.75
C THR A 89 3.84 29.35 -0.52
N LEU A 90 4.36 28.50 -1.41
CA LEU A 90 4.33 27.04 -1.23
C LEU A 90 5.11 26.62 0.02
N LYS A 91 6.28 27.24 0.26
CA LYS A 91 7.08 26.99 1.47
C LYS A 91 6.31 27.36 2.73
N THR A 92 5.71 28.55 2.78
CA THR A 92 4.91 29.00 3.93
C THR A 92 3.73 28.04 4.18
N PHE A 93 3.02 27.65 3.13
CA PHE A 93 1.92 26.69 3.22
C PHE A 93 2.39 25.34 3.76
N LEU A 94 3.50 24.81 3.25
CA LEU A 94 4.05 23.53 3.71
C LEU A 94 4.49 23.60 5.17
N THR A 95 5.15 24.68 5.60
CA THR A 95 5.55 24.89 7.00
C THR A 95 4.33 24.92 7.92
N GLU A 96 3.32 25.75 7.61
CA GLU A 96 2.10 25.85 8.42
C GLU A 96 1.36 24.50 8.51
N ARG A 97 1.25 23.77 7.39
CA ARG A 97 0.62 22.45 7.37
C ARG A 97 1.44 21.42 8.15
N THR A 98 2.75 21.44 8.02
CA THR A 98 3.64 20.56 8.79
C THR A 98 3.48 20.78 10.29
N GLU A 99 3.40 22.03 10.74
CA GLU A 99 3.14 22.37 12.15
C GLU A 99 1.76 21.90 12.64
N GLN A 100 0.73 21.99 11.80
CA GLN A 100 -0.60 21.48 12.13
C GLN A 100 -0.62 19.96 12.23
N PHE A 101 0.04 19.26 11.30
CA PHE A 101 0.16 17.80 11.32
C PHE A 101 0.94 17.33 12.53
N ALA A 102 2.05 17.99 12.88
CA ALA A 102 2.86 17.65 14.05
C ALA A 102 2.08 17.75 15.38
N LYS A 103 1.03 18.60 15.45
CA LYS A 103 0.15 18.69 16.64
C LYS A 103 -0.79 17.50 16.80
N VAL A 104 -1.23 16.90 15.70
CA VAL A 104 -2.20 15.78 15.70
C VAL A 104 -1.47 14.44 15.65
N PHE A 105 -0.39 14.36 14.89
CA PHE A 105 0.41 13.18 14.62
C PHE A 105 1.87 13.43 15.03
N PRO A 106 2.23 13.23 16.32
CA PRO A 106 3.59 13.42 16.78
C PRO A 106 4.53 12.41 16.12
N GLY A 107 5.67 12.88 15.62
CA GLY A 107 6.67 12.05 14.94
C GLY A 107 6.42 11.85 13.44
N PHE A 108 5.36 12.46 12.88
CA PHE A 108 5.19 12.52 11.43
C PHE A 108 6.06 13.64 10.87
N GLU A 109 6.75 13.33 9.78
CA GLU A 109 7.59 14.27 9.05
C GLU A 109 7.25 14.27 7.57
N PHE A 110 7.72 15.31 6.89
CA PHE A 110 7.60 15.42 5.44
C PHE A 110 8.55 14.41 4.78
N LEU A 111 7.99 13.44 4.06
CA LEU A 111 8.76 12.36 3.42
C LEU A 111 8.96 12.58 1.93
N GLY A 112 8.12 13.39 1.29
CA GLY A 112 8.16 13.55 -0.15
C GLY A 112 6.89 14.17 -0.72
N TRP A 113 6.67 13.97 -2.01
CA TRP A 113 5.52 14.51 -2.71
C TRP A 113 5.04 13.57 -3.80
N TYR A 114 3.80 13.77 -4.24
CA TYR A 114 3.19 13.04 -5.33
C TYR A 114 2.72 13.96 -6.43
N ALA A 115 2.66 13.44 -7.66
CA ALA A 115 2.04 14.07 -8.81
C ALA A 115 1.28 13.06 -9.66
N VAL A 116 0.29 13.55 -10.41
CA VAL A 116 -0.45 12.73 -11.37
C VAL A 116 -0.09 13.17 -12.79
N GLN A 117 0.63 12.31 -13.51
CA GLN A 117 1.15 12.59 -14.85
C GLN A 117 1.61 11.30 -15.54
N ASP A 118 1.63 11.32 -16.87
CA ASP A 118 2.10 10.20 -17.72
C ASP A 118 3.63 10.09 -17.71
N LYS A 119 4.32 11.24 -17.73
CA LYS A 119 5.78 11.35 -17.82
C LYS A 119 6.30 12.42 -16.88
N ILE A 120 7.53 12.21 -16.40
CA ILE A 120 8.25 13.19 -15.58
C ILE A 120 8.52 14.43 -16.43
N GLN A 121 8.15 15.59 -15.91
CA GLN A 121 8.35 16.88 -16.55
C GLN A 121 9.60 17.57 -16.00
N PRO A 122 10.28 18.43 -16.79
CA PRO A 122 11.40 19.24 -16.31
C PRO A 122 11.04 20.15 -15.13
N SER A 123 9.78 20.59 -15.04
CA SER A 123 9.24 21.37 -13.91
C SER A 123 9.30 20.61 -12.58
N ASP A 124 9.21 19.28 -12.61
CA ASP A 124 9.22 18.45 -11.41
C ASP A 124 10.57 18.48 -10.72
N LEU A 125 11.66 18.61 -11.49
CA LEU A 125 12.99 18.77 -10.94
C LEU A 125 13.13 20.10 -10.18
N ALA A 126 12.50 21.16 -10.69
CA ALA A 126 12.47 22.46 -10.01
C ALA A 126 11.66 22.37 -8.71
N THR A 127 10.47 21.79 -8.75
CA THR A 127 9.64 21.54 -7.54
C THR A 127 10.38 20.68 -6.53
N HIS A 128 11.00 19.59 -6.97
CA HIS A 128 11.73 18.68 -6.11
C HIS A 128 12.88 19.40 -5.39
N ARG A 129 13.66 20.25 -6.09
CA ARG A 129 14.71 21.07 -5.47
C ARG A 129 14.18 22.03 -4.40
N MET A 130 12.98 22.58 -4.59
CA MET A 130 12.37 23.45 -3.57
C MET A 130 11.97 22.65 -2.33
N LEU A 131 11.47 21.43 -2.51
CA LEU A 131 11.06 20.54 -1.43
C LEU A 131 12.26 19.90 -0.69
N MET A 132 13.43 19.85 -1.31
CA MET A 132 14.67 19.39 -0.66
C MET A 132 15.10 20.25 0.54
N GLU A 133 14.56 21.46 0.67
CA GLU A 133 14.78 22.30 1.86
C GLU A 133 14.10 21.75 3.12
N PHE A 134 13.05 20.92 2.95
CA PHE A 134 12.30 20.31 4.05
C PHE A 134 12.75 18.88 4.37
N ASN A 135 13.26 18.17 3.36
CA ASN A 135 13.81 16.82 3.50
C ASN A 135 14.97 16.66 2.51
N GLU A 136 16.14 16.23 2.98
CA GLU A 136 17.35 16.10 2.16
C GLU A 136 17.20 15.12 0.98
N SER A 137 16.31 14.13 1.10
CA SER A 137 16.03 13.12 0.07
C SER A 137 14.53 12.83 -0.01
N PRO A 138 13.72 13.77 -0.54
CA PRO A 138 12.28 13.60 -0.60
C PRO A 138 11.92 12.52 -1.62
N LEU A 139 10.94 11.69 -1.30
CA LEU A 139 10.38 10.72 -2.22
C LEU A 139 9.50 11.40 -3.28
N PHE A 140 9.49 10.90 -4.51
CA PHE A 140 8.62 11.37 -5.57
C PHE A 140 7.72 10.24 -6.09
N LEU A 141 6.43 10.30 -5.77
CA LEU A 141 5.44 9.31 -6.20
C LEU A 141 4.66 9.82 -7.42
N VAL A 142 4.67 9.07 -8.50
CA VAL A 142 3.94 9.41 -9.72
C VAL A 142 2.85 8.39 -9.97
N LEU A 143 1.60 8.87 -10.09
CA LEU A 143 0.49 8.10 -10.64
C LEU A 143 0.36 8.40 -12.12
N ASP A 144 0.42 7.36 -12.94
CA ASP A 144 0.07 7.45 -14.35
C ASP A 144 -1.46 7.27 -14.50
N PRO A 145 -2.20 8.31 -14.90
CA PRO A 145 -3.64 8.22 -15.07
C PRO A 145 -4.04 7.50 -16.38
N THR A 146 -3.08 7.22 -17.28
CA THR A 146 -3.40 6.59 -18.56
C THR A 146 -3.71 5.11 -18.36
N PRO A 147 -4.91 4.63 -18.77
CA PRO A 147 -5.22 3.22 -18.64
C PRO A 147 -4.30 2.41 -19.54
N PRO A 148 -3.70 1.31 -19.05
CA PRO A 148 -2.87 0.45 -19.88
C PRO A 148 -3.71 -0.06 -21.08
N PRO A 149 -3.12 -0.19 -22.28
CA PRO A 149 -3.85 -0.59 -23.47
C PRO A 149 -4.55 -1.93 -23.21
N ALA A 150 -5.89 -1.92 -23.33
CA ALA A 150 -6.74 -3.07 -23.07
C ALA A 150 -6.43 -4.20 -24.05
N THR A 151 -5.50 -5.07 -23.70
CA THR A 151 -5.25 -6.30 -24.45
C THR A 151 -6.37 -7.26 -24.09
N LYS A 152 -7.38 -7.34 -24.95
CA LYS A 152 -8.51 -8.26 -24.80
C LYS A 152 -7.98 -9.70 -24.69
N GLY A 153 -8.19 -10.35 -23.56
CA GLY A 153 -8.09 -11.81 -23.47
C GLY A 153 -7.28 -12.40 -22.32
N GLU A 154 -6.60 -11.60 -21.50
CA GLU A 154 -5.82 -12.15 -20.40
C GLU A 154 -6.08 -11.32 -19.14
N HIS A 155 -6.31 -11.99 -18.00
CA HIS A 155 -6.25 -11.37 -16.67
C HIS A 155 -4.80 -10.97 -16.38
N VAL A 156 -4.24 -10.09 -17.22
CA VAL A 156 -2.92 -9.49 -17.01
C VAL A 156 -3.04 -8.73 -15.72
N LYS A 157 -2.24 -9.13 -14.72
CA LYS A 157 -2.09 -8.41 -13.46
C LYS A 157 -1.88 -6.94 -13.81
N LEU A 158 -2.91 -6.10 -13.63
CA LEU A 158 -2.74 -4.66 -13.78
C LEU A 158 -1.75 -4.26 -12.69
N LYS A 159 -0.50 -4.04 -13.08
CA LYS A 159 0.48 -3.44 -12.21
C LYS A 159 -0.11 -2.10 -11.81
N LEU A 160 -0.20 -1.84 -10.51
CA LEU A 160 -0.66 -0.56 -9.99
C LEU A 160 0.12 0.54 -10.73
N PRO A 161 -0.54 1.54 -11.37
CA PRO A 161 0.10 2.52 -12.24
C PRO A 161 0.83 3.59 -11.41
N LEU A 162 1.62 3.15 -10.46
CA LEU A 162 2.42 3.96 -9.55
C LEU A 162 3.89 3.68 -9.79
N SER A 163 4.66 4.76 -9.85
CA SER A 163 6.11 4.70 -9.85
C SER A 163 6.64 5.60 -8.76
N LEU A 164 7.50 5.07 -7.89
CA LEU A 164 8.21 5.83 -6.89
C LEU A 164 9.61 6.16 -7.41
N TYR A 165 10.10 7.35 -7.12
CA TYR A 165 11.43 7.81 -7.49
C TYR A 165 12.15 8.43 -6.29
N GLU A 166 13.45 8.20 -6.22
CA GLU A 166 14.39 8.88 -5.33
C GLU A 166 15.27 9.82 -6.17
N SER A 167 15.81 10.88 -5.54
CA SER A 167 16.76 11.77 -6.20
C SER A 167 18.20 11.30 -5.98
N GLU A 168 18.95 11.16 -7.07
CA GLU A 168 20.39 10.86 -7.02
C GLU A 168 21.18 11.90 -7.82
N LEU A 169 22.29 12.36 -7.26
CA LEU A 169 23.22 13.26 -7.93
C LEU A 169 24.20 12.45 -8.78
N HIS A 170 24.16 12.66 -10.10
CA HIS A 170 25.12 12.08 -11.03
C HIS A 170 25.93 13.16 -11.74
N MET A 171 27.14 12.79 -12.15
CA MET A 171 27.96 13.64 -13.00
C MET A 171 27.62 13.36 -14.46
N LEU A 172 26.86 14.26 -15.08
CA LEU A 172 26.68 14.26 -16.54
C LEU A 172 27.55 15.32 -17.17
N ASN A 173 28.36 14.95 -18.16
CA ASN A 173 29.20 15.89 -18.91
C ASN A 173 30.03 16.82 -17.98
N ASN A 174 30.55 16.26 -16.88
CA ASN A 174 31.33 16.98 -15.85
C ASN A 174 30.55 18.04 -15.05
N THR A 175 29.22 18.04 -15.09
CA THR A 175 28.35 18.85 -14.22
C THR A 175 27.48 17.95 -13.34
N PRO A 176 27.36 18.24 -12.04
CA PRO A 176 26.48 17.49 -11.15
C PRO A 176 25.02 17.81 -11.49
N THR A 177 24.28 16.82 -11.99
CA THR A 177 22.86 16.90 -12.29
C THR A 177 22.09 15.93 -11.40
N MET A 178 20.94 16.39 -10.91
CA MET A 178 20.03 15.56 -10.13
C MET A 178 19.14 14.78 -11.09
N LEU A 179 19.04 13.47 -10.91
CA LEU A 179 18.15 12.60 -11.66
C LEU A 179 17.21 11.85 -10.73
N PHE A 180 16.08 11.43 -11.28
CA PHE A 180 15.16 10.55 -10.60
C PHE A 180 15.54 9.10 -10.90
N VAL A 181 15.65 8.28 -9.86
CA VAL A 181 15.92 6.85 -9.98
C VAL A 181 14.74 6.09 -9.44
N LYS A 182 14.19 5.17 -10.23
CA LYS A 182 12.96 4.44 -9.90
C LYS A 182 13.16 3.47 -8.74
N THR A 183 12.41 3.64 -7.66
CA THR A 183 12.46 2.85 -6.41
C THR A 183 11.36 1.81 -6.35
N GLN A 184 11.70 0.65 -5.80
CA GLN A 184 10.69 -0.33 -5.42
C GLN A 184 10.03 0.10 -4.11
N PHE A 185 8.71 0.00 -4.05
CA PHE A 185 7.95 0.23 -2.84
C PHE A 185 7.04 -0.98 -2.58
N LYS A 186 6.65 -1.16 -1.33
CA LYS A 186 5.66 -2.16 -0.92
C LYS A 186 4.41 -1.44 -0.44
N VAL A 187 3.24 -1.94 -0.80
CA VAL A 187 2.01 -1.47 -0.16
C VAL A 187 1.93 -2.16 1.20
N HIS A 188 1.95 -1.36 2.27
CA HIS A 188 1.83 -1.86 3.63
C HIS A 188 0.47 -1.48 4.19
N THR A 189 -0.26 -2.46 4.69
CA THR A 189 -1.60 -2.24 5.24
C THR A 189 -1.58 -2.56 6.72
N THR A 190 -2.03 -1.63 7.56
CA THR A 190 -2.35 -1.95 8.94
C THR A 190 -3.56 -2.90 9.00
N GLU A 191 -3.77 -3.59 10.13
CA GLU A 191 -4.91 -4.50 10.27
C GLU A 191 -6.26 -3.78 10.07
N SER A 192 -6.40 -2.59 10.66
CA SER A 192 -7.59 -1.74 10.51
C SER A 192 -7.80 -1.28 9.08
N GLU A 193 -6.74 -0.82 8.39
CA GLU A 193 -6.81 -0.46 6.97
C GLU A 193 -7.14 -1.67 6.09
N GLY A 194 -6.58 -2.84 6.41
CA GLY A 194 -6.84 -4.09 5.70
C GLY A 194 -8.32 -4.48 5.76
N ILE A 195 -8.93 -4.40 6.94
CA ILE A 195 -10.37 -4.66 7.13
C ILE A 195 -11.21 -3.61 6.39
N ALA A 196 -10.85 -2.33 6.48
CA ALA A 196 -11.57 -1.26 5.79
C ALA A 196 -11.50 -1.41 4.27
N LEU A 197 -10.31 -1.72 3.73
CA LEU A 197 -10.09 -1.93 2.31
C LEU A 197 -10.81 -3.19 1.80
N ASP A 198 -10.80 -4.28 2.56
CA ASP A 198 -11.55 -5.50 2.25
C ASP A 198 -13.05 -5.20 2.17
N HIS A 199 -13.58 -4.45 3.14
CA HIS A 199 -14.97 -4.00 3.13
C HIS A 199 -15.26 -3.12 1.91
N ILE A 200 -14.46 -2.08 1.63
CA ILE A 200 -14.65 -1.19 0.47
C ILE A 200 -14.60 -1.97 -0.84
N SER A 201 -13.72 -2.97 -0.95
CA SER A 201 -13.59 -3.80 -2.16
C SER A 201 -14.79 -4.70 -2.41
N LYS A 202 -15.49 -5.11 -1.34
CA LYS A 202 -16.65 -6.01 -1.38
C LYS A 202 -17.98 -5.27 -1.44
N VAL A 203 -18.02 -4.00 -1.01
CA VAL A 203 -19.18 -3.11 -1.16
C VAL A 203 -19.28 -2.61 -2.60
N ALA A 204 -19.39 -3.54 -3.54
CA ALA A 204 -20.13 -3.29 -4.76
C ALA A 204 -21.61 -3.12 -4.39
N PRO A 205 -22.40 -2.33 -5.13
CA PRO A 205 -23.83 -2.11 -4.84
C PRO A 205 -24.64 -3.37 -5.19
N GLY A 206 -24.50 -4.40 -4.37
CA GLY A 206 -25.32 -5.60 -4.34
C GLY A 206 -25.66 -5.85 -2.88
N GLY A 207 -26.90 -5.54 -2.48
CA GLY A 207 -27.37 -5.54 -1.09
C GLY A 207 -27.43 -6.91 -0.43
N ALA A 208 -26.28 -7.55 -0.21
CA ALA A 208 -26.15 -8.72 0.64
C ALA A 208 -25.82 -8.25 2.06
N ALA A 209 -26.85 -7.78 2.77
CA ALA A 209 -26.80 -7.77 4.23
C ALA A 209 -26.61 -9.23 4.69
N THR A 210 -25.59 -9.49 5.52
CA THR A 210 -25.26 -10.78 6.18
C THR A 210 -24.28 -11.74 5.50
N GLU A 211 -23.19 -11.25 4.89
CA GLU A 211 -22.01 -12.11 4.78
C GLU A 211 -21.29 -12.19 6.13
N SER A 212 -21.09 -13.41 6.65
CA SER A 212 -20.32 -13.63 7.88
C SER A 212 -18.88 -13.13 7.71
N SER A 213 -18.28 -12.56 8.75
CA SER A 213 -16.84 -12.18 8.75
C SER A 213 -15.92 -13.34 8.36
N LEU A 214 -16.33 -14.58 8.66
CA LEU A 214 -15.65 -15.81 8.25
C LEU A 214 -15.63 -16.01 6.72
N HIS A 215 -16.68 -15.63 6.00
CA HIS A 215 -16.73 -15.72 4.55
C HIS A 215 -15.64 -14.86 3.91
N GLY A 216 -15.47 -13.64 4.41
CA GLY A 216 -14.43 -12.74 3.94
C GLY A 216 -13.00 -13.27 4.17
N GLY A 217 -12.72 -13.78 5.38
CA GLY A 217 -11.40 -14.33 5.72
C GLY A 217 -11.06 -15.64 4.99
N LEU A 218 -12.04 -16.54 4.82
CA LEU A 218 -11.83 -17.76 4.04
C LEU A 218 -11.71 -17.46 2.54
N GLY A 219 -12.42 -16.44 2.05
CA GLY A 219 -12.29 -15.95 0.68
C GLY A 219 -10.87 -15.45 0.39
N SER A 220 -10.32 -14.58 1.24
CA SER A 220 -8.95 -14.07 1.05
C SER A 220 -7.89 -15.16 1.15
N MET A 221 -8.04 -16.12 2.08
CA MET A 221 -7.14 -17.28 2.17
C MET A 221 -7.20 -18.16 0.92
N ARG A 222 -8.42 -18.43 0.41
CA ARG A 222 -8.62 -19.17 -0.85
C ARG A 222 -7.93 -18.44 -2.00
N ASP A 223 -8.14 -17.14 -2.14
CA ASP A 223 -7.58 -16.35 -3.24
C ASP A 223 -6.05 -16.29 -3.16
N ALA A 224 -5.48 -16.19 -1.95
CA ALA A 224 -4.03 -16.27 -1.74
C ALA A 224 -3.46 -17.64 -2.14
N ILE A 225 -4.14 -18.74 -1.79
CA ILE A 225 -3.74 -20.10 -2.20
C ILE A 225 -3.80 -20.24 -3.72
N LEU A 226 -4.89 -19.78 -4.35
CA LEU A 226 -5.04 -19.81 -5.82
C LEU A 226 -3.98 -18.94 -6.51
N MET A 227 -3.60 -17.80 -5.93
CA MET A 227 -2.54 -16.96 -6.45
C MET A 227 -1.18 -17.68 -6.40
N LEU A 228 -0.88 -18.35 -5.29
CA LEU A 228 0.35 -19.12 -5.13
C LEU A 228 0.40 -20.30 -6.11
N ASP A 229 -0.71 -21.04 -6.26
CA ASP A 229 -0.82 -22.15 -7.21
C ASP A 229 -0.57 -21.68 -8.66
N LYS A 230 -1.17 -20.56 -9.06
CA LYS A 230 -0.88 -19.94 -10.37
C LYS A 230 0.59 -19.57 -10.55
N GLN A 231 1.22 -19.01 -9.52
CA GLN A 231 2.66 -18.67 -9.57
C GLN A 231 3.54 -19.91 -9.68
N LEU A 232 3.23 -20.97 -8.93
CA LEU A 232 3.92 -22.26 -9.03
C LEU A 232 3.72 -22.91 -10.40
N GLY A 233 2.53 -22.78 -10.99
CA GLY A 233 2.23 -23.23 -12.35
C GLY A 233 3.11 -22.55 -13.41
N VAL A 234 3.26 -21.22 -13.33
CA VAL A 234 4.16 -20.47 -14.23
C VAL A 234 5.62 -20.90 -14.03
N LEU A 235 6.05 -21.05 -12.78
CA LEU A 235 7.41 -21.48 -12.48
C LEU A 235 7.71 -22.89 -13.00
N ARG A 236 6.77 -23.81 -12.84
CA ARG A 236 6.85 -25.17 -13.38
C ARG A 236 6.92 -25.15 -14.90
N ALA A 237 6.07 -24.37 -15.57
CA ALA A 237 6.07 -24.25 -17.02
C ALA A 237 7.41 -23.71 -17.54
N TYR A 238 8.00 -22.72 -16.86
CA TYR A 238 9.33 -22.20 -17.16
C TYR A 238 10.43 -23.25 -17.03
N LEU A 239 10.43 -24.04 -15.94
CA LEU A 239 11.40 -25.12 -15.75
C LEU A 239 11.27 -26.23 -16.80
N GLU A 240 10.04 -26.61 -17.16
CA GLU A 240 9.78 -27.60 -18.20
C GLU A 240 10.23 -27.10 -19.59
N ALA A 241 9.97 -25.84 -19.94
CA ALA A 241 10.41 -25.23 -21.19
C ALA A 241 11.94 -25.10 -21.26
N THR A 242 12.59 -24.73 -20.16
CA THR A 242 14.05 -24.66 -20.04
C THR A 242 14.68 -26.05 -20.22
N LYS A 243 14.06 -27.09 -19.65
CA LYS A 243 14.52 -28.49 -19.81
C LYS A 243 14.38 -28.99 -21.24
N ARG A 244 13.34 -28.57 -21.98
CA ARG A 244 13.16 -28.90 -23.40
C ARG A 244 14.10 -28.13 -24.34
N GLY A 245 14.69 -27.03 -23.87
CA GLY A 245 15.56 -26.18 -24.67
C GLY A 245 14.84 -25.09 -25.46
N ASP A 246 13.56 -24.83 -25.15
CA ASP A 246 12.73 -23.83 -25.84
C ASP A 246 13.13 -22.38 -25.47
N ILE A 247 13.72 -22.19 -24.28
CA ILE A 247 14.08 -20.90 -23.68
C ILE A 247 15.56 -20.93 -23.25
N PRO A 248 16.34 -19.84 -23.44
CA PRO A 248 17.72 -19.78 -22.95
C PRO A 248 17.79 -19.96 -21.43
N VAL A 249 18.78 -20.74 -20.99
CA VAL A 249 18.95 -21.09 -19.57
C VAL A 249 19.52 -19.89 -18.80
N ASP A 250 18.70 -19.29 -17.95
CA ASP A 250 19.17 -18.33 -16.95
C ASP A 250 19.58 -19.06 -15.66
N HIS A 251 20.89 -19.16 -15.44
CA HIS A 251 21.46 -19.81 -14.26
C HIS A 251 21.21 -19.04 -12.94
N ALA A 252 21.00 -17.72 -12.98
CA ALA A 252 20.71 -16.93 -11.78
C ALA A 252 19.31 -17.26 -11.24
N LEU A 253 18.31 -17.29 -12.13
CA LEU A 253 16.94 -17.68 -11.79
C LEU A 253 16.87 -19.13 -11.30
N LEU A 254 17.56 -20.08 -11.96
CA LEU A 254 17.59 -21.47 -11.51
C LEU A 254 18.17 -21.62 -10.10
N ARG A 255 19.18 -20.83 -9.75
CA ARG A 255 19.76 -20.83 -8.41
C ARG A 255 18.80 -20.29 -7.36
N GLN A 256 18.06 -19.23 -7.68
CA GLN A 256 17.02 -18.70 -6.78
C GLN A 256 15.91 -19.72 -6.55
N VAL A 257 15.45 -20.39 -7.61
CA VAL A 257 14.43 -21.44 -7.51
C VAL A 257 14.92 -22.61 -6.65
N ALA A 258 16.15 -23.07 -6.86
CA ALA A 258 16.75 -24.11 -6.02
C ALA A 258 16.85 -23.68 -4.55
N SER A 259 17.22 -22.43 -4.27
CA SER A 259 17.23 -21.87 -2.92
C SER A 259 15.85 -21.91 -2.27
N ILE A 260 14.78 -21.54 -3.00
CA ILE A 260 13.41 -21.59 -2.49
C ILE A 260 13.01 -23.03 -2.16
N CYS A 261 13.32 -23.99 -3.05
CA CYS A 261 13.03 -25.40 -2.79
C CYS A 261 13.79 -25.95 -1.57
N GLN A 262 15.03 -25.50 -1.35
CA GLN A 262 15.85 -25.91 -0.21
C GLN A 262 15.42 -25.26 1.12
N GLN A 263 14.74 -24.11 1.07
CA GLN A 263 14.14 -23.46 2.24
C GLN A 263 12.86 -24.18 2.71
N LEU A 264 12.33 -25.12 1.92
CA LEU A 264 11.18 -25.90 2.32
C LEU A 264 11.62 -27.13 3.13
N PRO A 265 10.97 -27.41 4.27
CA PRO A 265 9.91 -26.63 4.91
C PRO A 265 10.42 -25.46 5.76
N ALA A 266 9.72 -24.33 5.67
CA ALA A 266 10.16 -23.02 6.18
C ALA A 266 10.42 -22.96 7.69
N MET A 267 9.79 -23.84 8.50
CA MET A 267 9.99 -23.88 9.95
C MET A 267 9.96 -25.33 10.45
N ARG A 268 11.12 -25.81 10.93
CA ARG A 268 11.28 -27.10 11.64
C ARG A 268 12.10 -26.88 12.92
N SER A 269 11.56 -26.11 13.86
CA SER A 269 12.17 -25.98 15.19
C SER A 269 11.25 -26.56 16.26
N ASP A 270 11.84 -27.25 17.23
CA ASP A 270 11.09 -27.80 18.37
C ASP A 270 10.46 -26.71 19.22
N LEU A 271 11.12 -25.54 19.28
CA LEU A 271 10.57 -24.34 19.91
C LEU A 271 9.26 -23.91 19.24
N PHE A 272 9.22 -23.87 17.90
CA PHE A 272 7.99 -23.52 17.16
C PHE A 272 6.88 -24.53 17.41
N ALA A 273 7.19 -25.84 17.43
CA ALA A 273 6.18 -26.87 17.69
C ALA A 273 5.58 -26.73 19.10
N SER A 274 6.41 -26.42 20.10
CA SER A 274 5.97 -26.15 21.47
C SER A 274 5.11 -24.89 21.55
N THR A 275 5.57 -23.77 20.99
CA THR A 275 4.81 -22.51 21.03
C THR A 275 3.51 -22.59 20.24
N PHE A 276 3.53 -23.24 19.07
CA PHE A 276 2.33 -23.46 18.27
C PHE A 276 1.30 -24.32 19.00
N SER A 277 1.76 -25.38 19.67
CA SER A 277 0.88 -26.25 20.47
C SER A 277 0.30 -25.51 21.68
N GLN A 278 1.08 -24.64 22.31
CA GLN A 278 0.61 -23.79 23.41
C GLN A 278 -0.47 -22.81 22.94
N GLU A 279 -0.19 -22.03 21.89
CA GLU A 279 -1.17 -21.08 21.31
C GLU A 279 -2.46 -21.77 20.84
N TYR A 280 -2.33 -22.98 20.25
CA TYR A 280 -3.47 -23.79 19.85
C TYR A 280 -4.34 -24.21 21.05
N ASN A 281 -3.71 -24.71 22.11
CA ASN A 281 -4.41 -25.11 23.33
C ASN A 281 -5.07 -23.91 24.03
N ASP A 282 -4.38 -22.77 24.09
CA ASP A 282 -4.90 -21.54 24.70
C ASP A 282 -6.11 -21.00 23.93
N THR A 283 -6.03 -20.96 22.60
CA THR A 283 -7.16 -20.56 21.73
C THR A 283 -8.35 -21.51 21.88
N LEU A 284 -8.10 -22.82 21.97
CA LEU A 284 -9.14 -23.82 22.15
C LEU A 284 -9.84 -23.68 23.51
N LEU A 285 -9.07 -23.44 24.58
CA LEU A 285 -9.60 -23.22 25.92
C LEU A 285 -10.47 -21.95 25.97
N VAL A 286 -10.00 -20.83 25.41
CA VAL A 286 -10.76 -19.57 25.33
C VAL A 286 -12.06 -19.77 24.55
N THR A 287 -11.99 -20.47 23.41
CA THR A 287 -13.18 -20.77 22.58
C THR A 287 -14.18 -21.64 23.33
N TYR A 288 -13.70 -22.63 24.07
CA TYR A 288 -14.55 -23.52 24.88
C TYR A 288 -15.25 -22.74 26.01
N LEU A 289 -14.51 -21.92 26.76
CA LEU A 289 -15.07 -21.07 27.80
C LEU A 289 -16.11 -20.08 27.24
N ALA A 290 -15.82 -19.43 26.12
CA ALA A 290 -16.76 -18.53 25.44
C ALA A 290 -18.04 -19.25 25.01
N THR A 291 -17.93 -20.51 24.56
CA THR A 291 -19.08 -21.34 24.17
C THR A 291 -19.94 -21.69 25.39
N ILE A 292 -19.32 -22.03 26.53
CA ILE A 292 -20.04 -22.26 27.80
C ILE A 292 -20.75 -20.98 28.24
N THR A 293 -20.07 -19.83 28.23
CA THR A 293 -20.67 -18.54 28.60
C THR A 293 -21.88 -18.23 27.72
N LYS A 294 -21.75 -18.40 26.40
CA LYS A 294 -22.88 -18.22 25.46
C LYS A 294 -24.03 -19.19 25.76
N GLY A 295 -23.71 -20.44 26.07
CA GLY A 295 -24.69 -21.45 26.50
C GLY A 295 -25.46 -21.02 27.74
N ILE A 296 -24.76 -20.57 28.79
CA ILE A 296 -25.36 -20.06 30.03
C ILE A 296 -26.23 -18.83 29.75
N THR A 297 -25.77 -17.90 28.92
CA THR A 297 -26.57 -16.72 28.53
C THR A 297 -27.86 -17.13 27.81
N CYS A 298 -27.79 -18.10 26.90
CA CYS A 298 -28.99 -18.65 26.24
C CYS A 298 -29.92 -19.35 27.23
N THR A 299 -29.39 -20.14 28.16
CA THR A 299 -30.19 -20.79 29.21
C THR A 299 -30.88 -19.77 30.10
N ASN A 300 -30.17 -18.73 30.56
CA ASN A 300 -30.75 -17.64 31.34
C ASN A 300 -31.87 -16.95 30.56
N ALA A 301 -31.67 -16.63 29.29
CA ALA A 301 -32.70 -16.02 28.46
C ALA A 301 -33.96 -16.91 28.30
N VAL A 302 -33.80 -18.24 28.27
CA VAL A 302 -34.94 -19.17 28.28
C VAL A 302 -35.62 -19.20 29.64
N LEU A 303 -34.84 -19.19 30.72
CA LEU A 303 -35.34 -19.23 32.10
C LEU A 303 -36.13 -17.95 32.43
N ASP A 304 -35.65 -16.78 32.00
CA ASP A 304 -36.35 -15.50 32.11
C ASP A 304 -37.69 -15.53 31.37
N LYS A 305 -37.71 -16.02 30.13
CA LYS A 305 -38.95 -16.18 29.35
C LYS A 305 -39.91 -17.14 30.03
N PHE A 306 -39.41 -18.26 30.55
CA PHE A 306 -40.22 -19.25 31.24
C PHE A 306 -40.84 -18.68 32.53
N ALA A 307 -40.04 -17.98 33.35
CA ALA A 307 -40.51 -17.30 34.55
C ALA A 307 -41.63 -16.30 34.23
N MET A 308 -41.47 -15.48 33.18
CA MET A 308 -42.52 -14.54 32.74
C MET A 308 -43.82 -15.23 32.30
N THR A 309 -43.73 -16.43 31.71
CA THR A 309 -44.93 -17.19 31.29
C THR A 309 -45.62 -17.91 32.44
N GLN A 310 -44.88 -18.45 33.41
CA GLN A 310 -45.46 -19.13 34.56
C GLN A 310 -46.05 -18.15 35.58
N ASP A 311 -45.43 -17.00 35.79
CA ASP A 311 -45.94 -15.99 36.75
C ASP A 311 -47.28 -15.39 36.27
N ARG A 312 -47.54 -15.39 34.95
CA ARG A 312 -48.85 -15.02 34.36
C ARG A 312 -49.94 -16.08 34.54
N GLN A 313 -49.61 -17.33 34.85
CA GLN A 313 -50.59 -18.40 35.05
C GLN A 313 -51.16 -18.46 36.47
N HIS A 314 -50.67 -17.63 37.40
CA HIS A 314 -51.23 -17.48 38.75
C HIS A 314 -51.93 -16.13 38.93
N PRO A 315 -53.12 -15.89 38.34
CA PRO A 315 -54.00 -14.86 38.87
C PRO A 315 -54.43 -15.35 40.26
N ARG A 316 -53.95 -14.70 41.32
CA ARG A 316 -54.52 -14.83 42.66
C ARG A 316 -56.03 -14.62 42.53
N GLY A 317 -56.81 -15.69 42.69
CA GLY A 317 -58.26 -15.59 42.82
C GLY A 317 -58.60 -14.70 44.01
N PRO A 318 -59.71 -13.93 43.95
CA PRO A 318 -60.07 -13.04 45.03
C PRO A 318 -60.32 -13.86 46.30
N MET A 319 -59.59 -13.56 47.36
CA MET A 319 -59.87 -14.06 48.71
C MET A 319 -61.19 -13.41 49.14
N LEU A 320 -62.26 -14.22 49.15
CA LEU A 320 -63.53 -13.95 49.83
C LEU A 320 -63.34 -13.93 51.35
#